data_AF-A0A954WET9-F1
#
_entry.id   AF-A0A954WET9-F1
#
_cell.length_a   1.000
_cell.length_b   1.000
_cell.length_c   1.000
_cell.angle_alpha   90.00
_cell.angle_beta   90.00
_cell.angle_gamma   90.00
#
_symmetry.space_group_name_H-M   'P 1'
#
loop_
_entity.id
_entity.type
_entity.pdbx_description
1 polymer ?
#
loop_
_entity_poly.entity_id
_entity_poly.type
_entity_poly.pdbx_seq_one_letter_code
_entity_poly.pdbx_strand_id
1 'polypeptide(L)'
;AAGVRQLPFTRELYIEADDFMEDPPKQFFRLGPGREVRLRYAYIIKCESVVKDDAGNIVELRCTYDPDTKSGMSGAGRKVKATIHWVSAEHAMDAEVRLYDRLFTTEDPDDVAEGGSYRDHLNPHSLDVLSDCKLEPSLASATAGDRFQFERLGYFCVDTRDSEAGRPVFNRTVSLRDEWAKLQKKR
;
A
#
# COMPACT_ATOMS: atom_id res chain seq x y z
N ALA A 1 17.08 -20.47 -1.57
CA ALA A 1 17.00 -18.99 -1.62
C ALA A 1 15.74 -18.61 -2.39
N ALA A 2 14.96 -17.62 -1.94
CA ALA A 2 13.62 -17.30 -2.48
C ALA A 2 13.63 -16.45 -3.77
N GLY A 3 14.72 -16.47 -4.54
CA GLY A 3 14.86 -15.69 -5.78
C GLY A 3 15.22 -14.20 -5.57
N VAL A 4 15.51 -13.52 -6.68
CA VAL A 4 15.72 -12.06 -6.77
C VAL A 4 14.95 -11.53 -7.98
N ARG A 5 14.59 -10.26 -7.98
CA ARG A 5 13.97 -9.57 -9.11
C ARG A 5 14.59 -8.20 -9.31
N GLN A 6 14.50 -7.69 -10.54
CA GLN A 6 14.91 -6.32 -10.85
C GLN A 6 13.75 -5.37 -10.53
N LEU A 7 14.06 -4.26 -9.86
CA LEU A 7 13.10 -3.22 -9.54
C LEU A 7 13.52 -1.92 -10.25
N PRO A 8 12.78 -1.47 -11.29
CA PRO A 8 13.15 -0.27 -12.04
C PRO A 8 12.98 0.97 -11.15
N PHE A 9 14.03 1.79 -11.09
CA PHE A 9 14.02 3.09 -10.41
C PHE A 9 14.15 4.19 -11.47
N THR A 10 13.21 5.11 -11.49
CA THR A 10 13.10 6.19 -12.47
C THR A 10 12.89 7.53 -11.77
N ARG A 11 12.79 8.62 -12.54
CA ARG A 11 12.54 9.97 -11.99
C ARG A 11 11.16 10.08 -11.35
N GLU A 12 10.16 9.39 -11.90
CA GLU A 12 8.76 9.50 -11.49
C GLU A 12 8.31 8.20 -10.82
N LEU A 13 7.84 8.31 -9.59
CA LEU A 13 7.48 7.18 -8.73
C LEU A 13 6.09 7.40 -8.16
N TYR A 14 5.34 6.31 -7.98
CA TYR A 14 4.15 6.30 -7.15
C TYR A 14 4.49 5.81 -5.74
N ILE A 15 3.88 6.45 -4.75
CA ILE A 15 3.85 6.05 -3.34
C ILE A 15 2.39 6.09 -2.86
N GLU A 16 2.08 5.49 -1.72
CA GLU A 16 0.77 5.66 -1.11
C GLU A 16 0.56 7.12 -0.68
N ALA A 17 -0.64 7.64 -0.89
CA ALA A 17 -1.02 8.97 -0.38
C ALA A 17 -0.84 9.05 1.16
N ASP A 18 -1.16 7.97 1.87
CA ASP A 18 -1.03 7.84 3.33
C ASP A 18 0.43 7.87 3.84
N ASP A 19 1.40 7.80 2.94
CA ASP A 19 2.82 7.93 3.26
C ASP A 19 3.33 9.37 3.27
N PHE A 20 2.47 10.34 2.94
CA PHE A 20 2.75 11.76 3.01
C PHE A 20 1.76 12.51 3.92
N MET A 21 2.23 13.57 4.58
CA MET A 21 1.38 14.51 5.31
C MET A 21 2.04 15.89 5.35
N GLU A 22 1.28 16.97 5.13
CA GLU A 22 1.80 18.35 5.13
C GLU A 22 2.15 18.85 6.53
N ASP A 23 1.28 18.58 7.52
CA ASP A 23 1.53 18.84 8.94
C ASP A 23 1.65 17.53 9.74
N PRO A 24 2.77 16.81 9.57
CA PRO A 24 2.93 15.48 10.14
C PRO A 24 3.15 15.52 11.67
N PRO A 25 2.30 14.84 12.47
CA PRO A 25 2.45 14.80 13.92
C PRO A 25 3.77 14.14 14.33
N LYS A 26 4.17 14.30 15.59
CA LYS A 26 5.46 13.79 16.11
C LYS A 26 5.70 12.30 15.88
N GLN A 27 4.63 11.50 15.85
CA GLN A 27 4.69 10.04 15.66
C GLN A 27 4.53 9.61 14.18
N PHE A 28 4.39 10.55 13.26
CA PHE A 28 4.38 10.26 11.82
C PHE A 28 5.81 10.34 11.28
N PHE A 29 6.40 9.19 10.98
CA PHE A 29 7.82 9.07 10.57
C PHE A 29 8.04 8.99 9.06
N ARG A 30 6.97 9.03 8.27
CA ARG A 30 7.00 8.96 6.81
C ARG A 30 7.23 10.35 6.22
N LEU A 31 6.88 10.55 4.95
CA LEU A 31 7.25 11.74 4.21
C LEU A 31 6.41 12.96 4.61
N GLY A 32 7.03 14.14 4.57
CA GLY A 32 6.39 15.42 4.82
C GLY A 32 7.33 16.53 4.36
N PRO A 33 6.89 17.80 4.29
CA PRO A 33 7.72 18.90 3.83
C PRO A 33 9.07 18.95 4.59
N GLY A 34 10.18 18.91 3.85
CA GLY A 34 11.54 18.91 4.39
C GLY A 34 11.99 17.62 5.08
N ARG A 35 11.14 16.59 5.17
CA ARG A 35 11.46 15.30 5.82
C ARG A 35 12.03 14.29 4.82
N GLU A 36 12.85 13.39 5.34
CA GLU A 36 13.44 12.28 4.60
C GLU A 36 12.74 10.95 4.89
N VAL A 37 12.66 10.10 3.89
CA VAL A 37 12.22 8.70 4.02
C VAL A 37 13.09 7.80 3.16
N ARG A 38 13.21 6.51 3.53
CA ARG A 38 13.85 5.52 2.69
C ARG A 38 12.82 4.87 1.77
N LEU A 39 13.11 4.83 0.49
CA LEU A 39 12.40 3.99 -0.46
C LEU A 39 12.89 2.55 -0.31
N ARG A 40 11.98 1.60 -0.10
CA ARG A 40 12.31 0.17 0.10
C ARG A 40 13.19 -0.32 -1.06
N TYR A 41 14.32 -0.95 -0.73
CA TYR A 41 15.34 -1.45 -1.67
C TYR A 41 16.04 -0.39 -2.55
N ALA A 42 15.78 0.91 -2.32
CA ALA A 42 16.34 2.00 -3.12
C ALA A 42 17.01 3.05 -2.21
N TYR A 43 16.89 4.32 -2.59
CA TYR A 43 17.58 5.48 -2.00
C TYR A 43 16.77 6.12 -0.86
N ILE A 44 17.41 7.04 -0.13
CA ILE A 44 16.72 8.01 0.71
C ILE A 44 16.30 9.19 -0.17
N ILE A 45 15.05 9.64 0.01
CA ILE A 45 14.52 10.84 -0.63
C ILE A 45 14.14 11.89 0.41
N LYS A 46 14.13 13.16 0.02
CA LYS A 46 13.65 14.29 0.80
C LYS A 46 12.57 15.05 0.03
N CYS A 47 11.42 15.31 0.65
CA CYS A 47 10.39 16.13 0.04
C CYS A 47 10.78 17.61 0.10
N GLU A 48 10.90 18.25 -1.07
CA GLU A 48 11.27 19.66 -1.19
C GLU A 48 10.04 20.55 -1.40
N SER A 49 9.06 20.10 -2.18
CA SER A 49 7.83 20.85 -2.41
C SER A 49 6.63 19.98 -2.71
N VAL A 50 5.44 20.51 -2.42
CA VAL A 50 4.13 19.90 -2.66
C VAL A 50 3.42 20.70 -3.76
N VAL A 51 2.94 20.01 -4.79
CA VAL A 51 2.13 20.61 -5.85
C VAL A 51 0.68 20.23 -5.61
N LYS A 52 -0.21 21.21 -5.72
CA LYS A 52 -1.65 21.04 -5.54
C LYS A 52 -2.42 21.49 -6.77
N ASP A 53 -3.58 20.90 -6.99
CA ASP A 53 -4.56 21.39 -7.96
C ASP A 53 -5.34 22.61 -7.43
N ASP A 54 -6.25 23.14 -8.24
CA ASP A 54 -7.08 24.30 -7.91
C ASP A 54 -8.05 24.05 -6.74
N ALA A 55 -8.37 22.78 -6.47
CA ALA A 55 -9.19 22.37 -5.34
C ALA A 55 -8.38 22.15 -4.05
N GLY A 56 -7.05 22.30 -4.11
CA GLY A 56 -6.14 22.10 -2.99
C GLY A 56 -5.74 20.65 -2.74
N ASN A 57 -6.07 19.72 -3.63
CA ASN A 57 -5.65 18.32 -3.53
C ASN A 57 -4.18 18.18 -3.90
N ILE A 58 -3.44 17.33 -3.19
CA ILE A 58 -2.04 17.05 -3.50
C ILE A 58 -1.99 16.14 -4.73
N VAL A 59 -1.30 16.60 -5.78
CA VAL A 59 -1.19 15.87 -7.06
C VAL A 59 0.24 15.42 -7.36
N GLU A 60 1.26 16.07 -6.80
CA GLU A 60 2.66 15.71 -7.02
C GLU A 60 3.52 16.14 -5.82
N LEU A 61 4.51 15.30 -5.48
CA LEU A 61 5.57 15.63 -4.53
C LEU A 61 6.89 15.71 -5.28
N ARG A 62 7.57 16.85 -5.19
CA ARG A 62 8.91 17.01 -5.75
C ARG A 62 9.94 16.73 -4.69
N CYS A 63 10.78 15.74 -4.95
CA CYS A 63 11.77 15.25 -4.02
C CYS A 63 13.17 15.29 -4.62
N THR A 64 14.17 15.46 -3.76
CA THR A 64 15.56 15.10 -4.07
C THR A 64 15.82 13.68 -3.58
N TYR A 65 16.81 13.00 -4.16
CA TYR A 65 17.30 11.72 -3.66
C TYR A 65 18.80 11.79 -3.43
N ASP A 66 19.29 10.96 -2.53
CA ASP A 66 20.72 10.84 -2.25
C ASP A 66 21.32 9.61 -2.96
N PRO A 67 22.18 9.78 -3.98
CA PRO A 67 22.78 8.68 -4.74
C PRO A 67 23.62 7.71 -3.93
N ASP A 68 24.22 8.13 -2.82
CA ASP A 68 25.12 7.29 -2.01
C ASP A 68 24.37 6.39 -1.02
N THR A 69 23.03 6.49 -0.99
CA THR A 69 22.20 5.82 0.01
C THR A 69 21.45 4.59 -0.49
N LYS A 70 21.67 4.14 -1.73
CA LYS A 70 20.98 2.96 -2.27
C LYS A 70 21.18 1.77 -1.35
N SER A 71 20.07 1.14 -0.96
CA SER A 71 20.06 -0.04 -0.11
C SER A 71 21.03 -1.11 -0.64
N GLY A 72 21.91 -1.61 0.22
CA GLY A 72 22.89 -2.64 -0.12
C GLY A 72 24.22 -2.15 -0.68
N MET A 73 24.41 -0.84 -0.93
CA MET A 73 25.70 -0.28 -1.36
C MET A 73 26.58 0.18 -0.18
N SER A 74 27.88 0.36 -0.43
CA SER A 74 28.77 1.10 0.46
C SER A 74 28.29 2.55 0.58
N GLY A 75 27.92 2.99 1.78
CA GLY A 75 27.29 4.31 2.02
C GLY A 75 25.83 4.23 2.49
N ALA A 76 25.16 3.08 2.33
CA ALA A 76 23.76 2.89 2.71
C ALA A 76 23.47 2.95 4.22
N GLY A 77 24.50 3.12 5.06
CA GLY A 77 24.41 3.11 6.52
C GLY A 77 23.61 4.27 7.13
N ARG A 78 23.32 5.33 6.37
CA ARG A 78 22.46 6.43 6.86
C ARG A 78 21.08 5.90 7.24
N LYS A 79 20.70 6.17 8.50
CA LYS A 79 19.41 5.79 9.07
C LYS A 79 18.41 6.95 8.97
N VAL A 80 17.18 6.61 8.61
CA VAL A 80 16.01 7.48 8.65
C VAL A 80 14.89 6.77 9.43
N LYS A 81 13.87 7.51 9.86
CA LYS A 81 12.87 7.00 10.81
C LYS A 81 11.85 6.04 10.20
N ALA A 82 11.65 6.06 8.87
CA ALA A 82 10.74 5.15 8.20
C ALA A 82 11.26 4.70 6.83
N THR A 83 10.68 3.59 6.36
CA THR A 83 10.85 3.06 5.00
C THR A 83 9.45 2.85 4.41
N ILE A 84 9.24 3.29 3.18
CA ILE A 84 7.98 3.17 2.45
C ILE A 84 8.18 2.34 1.18
N HIS A 85 7.12 1.69 0.70
CA HIS A 85 7.11 1.05 -0.61
C HIS A 85 6.81 2.09 -1.70
N TRP A 86 7.09 1.73 -2.94
CA TRP A 86 6.98 2.59 -4.10
C TRP A 86 7.04 1.73 -5.37
N VAL A 87 6.60 2.30 -6.49
CA VAL A 87 6.79 1.71 -7.84
C VAL A 87 7.19 2.81 -8.83
N SER A 88 7.92 2.45 -9.89
CA SER A 88 8.24 3.39 -10.98
C SER A 88 6.99 3.70 -11.80
N ALA A 89 6.64 4.97 -11.99
CA ALA A 89 5.46 5.37 -12.76
C ALA A 89 5.51 4.88 -14.22
N GLU A 90 6.69 4.91 -14.85
CA GLU A 90 6.88 4.47 -16.23
C GLU A 90 6.73 2.95 -16.45
N HIS A 91 7.01 2.15 -15.40
CA HIS A 91 7.12 0.69 -15.50
C HIS A 91 6.04 -0.03 -14.68
N ALA A 92 5.25 0.72 -13.92
CA ALA A 92 4.16 0.16 -13.15
C ALA A 92 3.08 -0.37 -14.08
N MET A 93 2.42 -1.43 -13.66
CA MET A 93 1.20 -1.90 -14.31
C MET A 93 -0.02 -1.55 -13.48
N ASP A 94 -1.13 -1.40 -14.20
CA ASP A 94 -2.44 -1.26 -13.61
C ASP A 94 -3.00 -2.63 -13.21
N ALA A 95 -3.66 -2.67 -12.06
CA ALA A 95 -4.35 -3.86 -11.59
C ALA A 95 -5.56 -3.49 -10.75
N GLU A 96 -6.57 -4.35 -10.80
CA GLU A 96 -7.64 -4.31 -9.83
C GLU A 96 -7.15 -4.95 -8.52
N VAL A 97 -7.36 -4.26 -7.40
CA VAL A 97 -7.05 -4.77 -6.07
C VAL A 97 -8.32 -4.77 -5.22
N ARG A 98 -8.70 -5.94 -4.72
CA ARG A 98 -9.86 -6.16 -3.87
C ARG A 98 -9.42 -6.28 -2.43
N LEU A 99 -9.75 -5.26 -1.63
CA LEU A 99 -9.46 -5.20 -0.22
C LEU A 99 -10.63 -5.82 0.55
N TYR A 100 -10.52 -7.12 0.82
CA TYR A 100 -11.47 -7.77 1.71
C TYR A 100 -11.22 -7.39 3.17
N ASP A 101 -12.32 -7.34 3.93
CA ASP A 101 -12.37 -7.27 5.38
C ASP A 101 -13.48 -8.22 5.90
N ARG A 102 -13.70 -8.24 7.20
CA ARG A 102 -14.75 -9.02 7.85
C ARG A 102 -16.11 -8.71 7.23
N LEU A 103 -16.89 -9.76 6.99
CA LEU A 103 -18.24 -9.64 6.43
C LEU A 103 -19.23 -8.96 7.39
N PHE A 104 -19.01 -9.07 8.69
CA PHE A 104 -19.89 -8.54 9.72
C PHE A 104 -19.15 -7.58 10.66
N THR A 105 -19.89 -6.61 11.21
CA THR A 105 -19.38 -5.62 12.18
C THR A 105 -19.46 -6.10 13.62
N THR A 106 -20.19 -7.19 13.89
CA THR A 106 -20.38 -7.78 15.23
C THR A 106 -19.67 -9.13 15.34
N GLU A 107 -19.44 -9.56 16.59
CA GLU A 107 -18.84 -10.87 16.88
C GLU A 107 -19.86 -12.00 16.68
N ASP A 108 -21.10 -11.78 17.12
CA ASP A 108 -22.25 -12.64 16.85
C ASP A 108 -23.22 -11.90 15.89
N PRO A 109 -23.25 -12.27 14.59
CA PRO A 109 -24.18 -11.68 13.64
C PRO A 109 -25.64 -12.05 13.90
N ASP A 110 -25.91 -13.16 14.59
CA ASP A 110 -27.26 -13.66 14.87
C ASP A 110 -27.87 -13.05 16.13
N ASP A 111 -27.09 -12.32 16.94
CA ASP A 111 -27.57 -11.55 18.10
C ASP A 111 -28.32 -10.28 17.66
N VAL A 112 -29.55 -10.47 17.19
CA VAL A 112 -30.42 -9.41 16.68
C VAL A 112 -31.63 -9.19 17.59
N ALA A 113 -32.10 -7.94 17.67
CA ALA A 113 -33.36 -7.63 18.35
C ALA A 113 -34.56 -8.34 17.68
N GLU A 114 -35.68 -8.48 18.40
CA GLU A 114 -36.90 -9.10 17.87
C GLU A 114 -37.34 -8.40 16.57
N GLY A 115 -37.43 -9.18 15.48
CA GLY A 115 -37.75 -8.67 14.14
C GLY A 115 -36.56 -8.21 13.29
N GLY A 116 -35.33 -8.25 13.83
CA GLY A 116 -34.08 -7.94 13.12
C GLY A 116 -33.53 -9.12 12.30
N SER A 117 -32.47 -8.86 11.53
CA SER A 117 -31.79 -9.86 10.68
C SER A 117 -30.28 -9.75 10.80
N TYR A 118 -29.55 -10.87 10.68
CA TYR A 118 -28.08 -10.86 10.62
C TYR A 118 -27.52 -9.91 9.53
N ARG A 119 -28.33 -9.60 8.52
CA ARG A 119 -28.00 -8.65 7.44
C ARG A 119 -27.81 -7.23 7.96
N ASP A 120 -28.43 -6.89 9.08
CA ASP A 120 -28.28 -5.59 9.75
C ASP A 120 -26.85 -5.39 10.29
N HIS A 121 -26.10 -6.48 10.45
CA HIS A 121 -24.70 -6.49 10.89
C HIS A 121 -23.69 -6.59 9.74
N LEU A 122 -24.12 -6.56 8.48
CA LEU A 122 -23.21 -6.59 7.33
C LEU A 122 -22.27 -5.38 7.35
N ASN A 123 -20.98 -5.65 7.19
CA ASN A 123 -19.97 -4.61 7.06
C ASN A 123 -20.03 -4.02 5.63
N PRO A 124 -20.42 -2.74 5.47
CA PRO A 124 -20.43 -2.08 4.16
C PRO A 124 -19.02 -1.95 3.57
N HIS A 125 -17.97 -2.07 4.39
CA HIS A 125 -16.56 -2.05 4.01
C HIS A 125 -15.93 -3.46 3.99
N SER A 126 -16.76 -4.51 3.87
CA SER A 126 -16.26 -5.89 3.75
C SER A 126 -15.50 -6.15 2.44
N LEU A 127 -15.69 -5.29 1.45
CA LEU A 127 -14.95 -5.29 0.19
C LEU A 127 -14.84 -3.87 -0.37
N ASP A 128 -13.62 -3.37 -0.51
CA ASP A 128 -13.31 -2.21 -1.33
C ASP A 128 -12.59 -2.66 -2.61
N VAL A 129 -13.10 -2.24 -3.78
CA VAL A 129 -12.50 -2.55 -5.09
C VAL A 129 -11.77 -1.32 -5.61
N LEU A 130 -10.46 -1.46 -5.83
CA LEU A 130 -9.60 -0.40 -6.36
C LEU A 130 -9.20 -0.76 -7.79
N SER A 131 -9.58 0.07 -8.77
CA SER A 131 -9.39 -0.23 -10.21
C SER A 131 -8.02 0.17 -10.78
N ASP A 132 -7.36 1.16 -10.18
CA ASP A 132 -6.21 1.84 -10.78
C ASP A 132 -4.92 1.70 -9.96
N CYS A 133 -4.80 0.60 -9.20
CA CYS A 133 -3.62 0.33 -8.40
C CYS A 133 -2.37 0.13 -9.28
N LYS A 134 -1.24 0.64 -8.80
CA LYS A 134 0.05 0.60 -9.52
C LYS A 134 0.94 -0.46 -8.90
N LEU A 135 1.29 -1.50 -9.67
CA LEU A 135 2.09 -2.63 -9.21
C LEU A 135 3.44 -2.73 -9.94
N GLU A 136 4.42 -3.37 -9.30
CA GLU A 136 5.73 -3.58 -9.91
C GLU A 136 5.67 -4.55 -11.12
N PRO A 137 6.49 -4.35 -12.16
CA PRO A 137 6.38 -5.11 -13.41
C PRO A 137 6.66 -6.60 -13.29
N SER A 138 7.36 -7.05 -12.25
CA SER A 138 7.58 -8.47 -12.00
C SER A 138 6.30 -9.25 -11.73
N LEU A 139 5.20 -8.57 -11.38
CA LEU A 139 3.89 -9.20 -11.20
C LEU A 139 3.16 -9.46 -12.52
N ALA A 140 3.73 -9.06 -13.68
CA ALA A 140 3.15 -9.32 -15.01
C ALA A 140 2.95 -10.81 -15.29
N SER A 141 3.88 -11.62 -14.77
CA SER A 141 3.89 -13.07 -14.95
C SER A 141 3.19 -13.81 -13.82
N ALA A 142 2.49 -13.10 -12.91
CA ALA A 142 1.73 -13.74 -11.86
C ALA A 142 0.55 -14.50 -12.46
N THR A 143 0.34 -15.71 -11.97
CA THR A 143 -0.70 -16.63 -12.44
C THR A 143 -1.78 -16.82 -11.38
N ALA A 144 -2.97 -17.22 -11.80
CA ALA A 144 -4.11 -17.48 -10.94
C ALA A 144 -3.72 -18.33 -9.71
N GLY A 145 -3.98 -17.81 -8.51
CA GLY A 145 -3.67 -18.48 -7.25
C GLY A 145 -2.27 -18.23 -6.69
N ASP A 146 -1.37 -17.56 -7.43
CA ASP A 146 -0.08 -17.11 -6.90
C ASP A 146 -0.28 -16.17 -5.71
N ARG A 147 0.68 -16.18 -4.77
CA ARG A 147 0.58 -15.48 -3.47
C ARG A 147 1.79 -14.59 -3.26
N PHE A 148 1.52 -13.38 -2.81
CA PHE A 148 2.53 -12.35 -2.61
C PHE A 148 2.31 -11.63 -1.29
N GLN A 149 3.39 -11.18 -0.68
CA GLN A 149 3.30 -10.14 0.33
C GLN A 149 3.51 -8.80 -0.39
N PHE A 150 2.48 -7.97 -0.46
CA PHE A 150 2.66 -6.57 -0.84
C PHE A 150 3.21 -5.83 0.38
N GLU A 151 4.44 -5.34 0.23
CA GLU A 151 5.20 -4.74 1.32
C GLU A 151 4.38 -3.67 2.05
N ARG A 152 4.33 -3.76 3.37
CA ARG A 152 3.56 -2.89 4.29
C ARG A 152 2.03 -2.96 4.18
N LEU A 153 1.48 -3.56 3.12
CA LEU A 153 0.03 -3.60 2.88
C LEU A 153 -0.62 -4.89 3.40
N GLY A 154 -0.08 -6.05 3.05
CA GLY A 154 -0.70 -7.33 3.38
C GLY A 154 -0.23 -8.50 2.53
N TYR A 155 -0.90 -9.63 2.68
CA TYR A 155 -0.77 -10.78 1.80
C TYR A 155 -1.91 -10.77 0.78
N PHE A 156 -1.57 -11.02 -0.47
CA PHE A 156 -2.45 -10.97 -1.61
C PHE A 156 -2.32 -12.25 -2.42
N CYS A 157 -3.40 -12.65 -3.09
CA CYS A 157 -3.37 -13.68 -4.10
C CYS A 157 -3.96 -13.18 -5.42
N VAL A 158 -3.50 -13.74 -6.53
CA VAL A 158 -4.13 -13.53 -7.84
C VAL A 158 -5.48 -14.25 -7.84
N ASP A 159 -6.55 -13.53 -8.16
CA ASP A 159 -7.89 -14.09 -8.24
C ASP A 159 -7.93 -15.23 -9.29
N THR A 160 -8.56 -16.34 -8.94
CA THR A 160 -8.56 -17.55 -9.78
C THR A 160 -9.66 -17.57 -10.83
N ARG A 161 -10.58 -16.61 -10.80
CA ARG A 161 -11.75 -16.54 -11.68
C ARG A 161 -11.71 -15.33 -12.60
N ASP A 162 -11.34 -14.18 -12.06
CA ASP A 162 -11.49 -12.89 -12.75
C ASP A 162 -10.15 -12.33 -13.27
N SER A 163 -9.02 -12.93 -12.87
CA SER A 163 -7.71 -12.54 -13.37
C SER A 163 -7.50 -13.06 -14.80
N GLU A 164 -7.13 -12.15 -15.70
CA GLU A 164 -6.85 -12.45 -17.11
C GLU A 164 -5.45 -11.98 -17.52
N ALA A 165 -4.95 -12.49 -18.65
CA ALA A 165 -3.67 -12.04 -19.19
C ALA A 165 -3.70 -10.53 -19.47
N GLY A 166 -2.78 -9.78 -18.85
CA GLY A 166 -2.70 -8.32 -18.98
C GLY A 166 -3.69 -7.54 -18.11
N ARG A 167 -4.60 -8.20 -17.39
CA ARG A 167 -5.52 -7.58 -16.44
C ARG A 167 -5.58 -8.41 -15.14
N PRO A 168 -4.50 -8.38 -14.34
CA PRO A 168 -4.46 -9.16 -13.11
C PRO A 168 -5.39 -8.55 -12.07
N VAL A 169 -6.06 -9.43 -11.32
CA VAL A 169 -6.92 -9.05 -10.19
C VAL A 169 -6.29 -9.65 -8.93
N PHE A 170 -6.04 -8.82 -7.92
CA PHE A 170 -5.45 -9.25 -6.66
C PHE A 170 -6.43 -9.12 -5.50
N ASN A 171 -6.62 -10.21 -4.76
CA ASN A 171 -7.42 -10.24 -3.55
C ASN A 171 -6.51 -10.12 -2.33
N ARG A 172 -6.76 -9.16 -1.44
CA ARG A 172 -6.09 -9.12 -0.13
C ARG A 172 -6.58 -10.31 0.70
N THR A 173 -5.71 -11.28 0.90
CA THR A 173 -5.98 -12.45 1.75
C THR A 173 -6.04 -12.04 3.22
N VAL A 174 -5.08 -11.23 3.69
CA VAL A 174 -5.06 -10.72 5.06
C VAL A 174 -4.11 -9.51 5.17
N SER A 175 -4.40 -8.57 6.07
CA SER A 175 -3.49 -7.47 6.41
C SER A 175 -2.27 -7.96 7.22
N LEU A 176 -1.20 -7.16 7.29
CA LEU A 176 0.01 -7.53 8.05
C LEU A 176 -0.17 -7.49 9.57
N ARG A 177 -1.16 -6.74 10.06
CA ARG A 177 -1.44 -6.57 11.50
C ARG A 177 -2.94 -6.62 11.72
N ASP A 178 -3.33 -7.28 12.80
CA ASP A 178 -4.73 -7.33 13.22
C ASP A 178 -5.18 -5.95 13.75
N GLU A 179 -5.94 -5.23 12.94
CA GLU A 179 -6.50 -3.92 13.29
C GLU A 179 -7.70 -4.05 14.24
N TRP A 180 -8.42 -5.16 14.18
CA TRP A 180 -9.61 -5.37 15.00
C TRP A 180 -9.27 -5.68 16.45
N ALA A 181 -8.22 -6.46 16.71
CA ALA A 181 -7.68 -6.65 18.06
C ALA A 181 -7.24 -5.32 18.71
N LYS A 182 -6.90 -4.30 17.91
CA LYS A 182 -6.62 -2.94 18.42
C LYS A 182 -7.89 -2.12 18.64
N LEU A 183 -8.90 -2.26 17.78
CA LEU A 183 -10.19 -1.58 17.92
C LEU A 183 -10.95 -2.10 19.16
N GLN A 184 -10.93 -3.40 19.43
CA GLN A 184 -11.50 -3.96 20.67
C GLN A 184 -10.80 -3.46 21.93
N LYS A 185 -9.47 -3.29 21.92
CA LYS A 185 -8.72 -2.76 23.07
C LYS A 185 -8.92 -1.27 23.34
N LYS A 186 -9.53 -0.54 22.38
CA LYS A 186 -9.85 0.88 22.51
C LYS A 186 -11.31 1.13 22.91
N ARG A 187 -12.16 0.10 22.87
CA ARG A 187 -13.50 0.10 23.47
C ARG A 187 -13.39 -0.33 24.93
#